data_AF-A0A7T1WRQ6-F1
#
_entry.id   AF-A0A7T1WRQ6-F1
#
_cell.length_a   1.000
_cell.length_b   1.000
_cell.length_c   1.000
_cell.angle_alpha   90.00
_cell.angle_beta   90.00
_cell.angle_gamma   90.00
#
_symmetry.space_group_name_H-M   'P 1'
#
loop_
_entity.id
_entity.type
_entity.pdbx_description
1 polymer ?
#
loop_
_entity_poly.entity_id
_entity_poly.type
_entity_poly.pdbx_seq_one_letter_code
_entity_poly.pdbx_strand_id
1 'polypeptide(L)'
;MSSESSVSRPAETTRGFFATLLPCLGSKPLVGLARRDFEKFAKDIHGRGAGLAASTVNDRMVMVAALLEAAVVDKRIADNPARSIRISRRDALSVDEDEIPTPAEVDLIAGHIAPQYRLTVYLQSGTGQRPSEALAFSAECRRPGFVRVRWQVSAKAHRADCRTAFVPLKNRLEGEYRDVPVAPFMEQEIDSHLSKRRPVPVVFAGREGKWRRLEVRAAPRW
;
A
#
# COMPACT_ATOMS: atom_id res chain seq x y z
N MET A 1 -34.44 9.91 -0.79
CA MET A 1 -33.62 9.72 0.43
C MET A 1 -32.18 9.55 -0.02
N SER A 2 -31.42 10.64 0.04
CA SER A 2 -30.10 10.74 -0.56
C SER A 2 -29.06 10.04 0.31
N SER A 3 -28.35 9.09 -0.30
CA SER A 3 -27.31 8.26 0.30
C SER A 3 -26.03 9.05 0.54
N GLU A 4 -25.62 9.14 1.80
CA GLU A 4 -24.28 9.57 2.21
C GLU A 4 -23.22 8.58 1.69
N SER A 5 -22.18 9.12 1.06
CA SER A 5 -21.09 8.36 0.47
C SER A 5 -19.98 8.07 1.49
N SER A 6 -19.61 6.80 1.64
CA SER A 6 -18.66 6.31 2.65
C SER A 6 -17.20 6.37 2.16
N VAL A 7 -16.55 7.51 2.38
CA VAL A 7 -15.10 7.72 2.25
C VAL A 7 -14.39 7.08 3.46
N SER A 8 -13.75 5.91 3.32
CA SER A 8 -13.37 5.11 4.51
C SER A 8 -11.90 4.66 4.62
N ARG A 9 -10.94 5.30 3.92
CA ARG A 9 -9.50 5.16 4.23
C ARG A 9 -8.63 6.39 4.13
N PRO A 10 -8.82 7.31 3.16
CA PRO A 10 -8.31 8.66 3.33
C PRO A 10 -8.83 9.18 4.66
N ALA A 11 -10.14 9.08 4.91
CA ALA A 11 -10.78 9.57 6.11
C ALA A 11 -10.21 9.04 7.44
N GLU A 12 -9.71 7.81 7.54
CA GLU A 12 -9.25 7.24 8.82
C GLU A 12 -7.82 7.71 9.15
N THR A 13 -6.91 7.65 8.16
CA THR A 13 -5.58 8.26 8.24
C THR A 13 -5.67 9.77 8.41
N THR A 14 -6.59 10.41 7.68
CA THR A 14 -6.87 11.85 7.74
C THR A 14 -7.50 12.24 9.08
N ARG A 15 -8.40 11.43 9.65
CA ARG A 15 -8.99 11.68 10.99
C ARG A 15 -7.93 11.55 12.08
N GLY A 16 -7.09 10.52 12.05
CA GLY A 16 -5.95 10.39 12.96
C GLY A 16 -4.92 11.52 12.80
N PHE A 17 -4.70 11.97 11.56
CA PHE A 17 -3.87 13.13 11.25
C PHE A 17 -4.45 14.43 11.83
N PHE A 18 -5.73 14.74 11.60
CA PHE A 18 -6.38 15.93 12.17
C PHE A 18 -6.46 15.88 13.69
N ALA A 19 -6.69 14.70 14.29
CA ALA A 19 -6.63 14.52 15.74
C ALA A 19 -5.25 14.85 16.32
N THR A 20 -4.18 14.67 15.55
CA THR A 20 -2.81 15.08 15.95
C THR A 20 -2.56 16.58 15.70
N LEU A 21 -3.09 17.10 14.59
CA LEU A 21 -2.84 18.47 14.12
C LEU A 21 -3.61 19.52 14.92
N LEU A 22 -4.91 19.31 15.16
CA LEU A 22 -5.81 20.29 15.76
C LEU A 22 -5.37 20.73 17.18
N PRO A 23 -4.94 19.84 18.09
CA PRO A 23 -4.48 20.26 19.41
C PRO A 23 -3.21 21.13 19.38
N CYS A 24 -2.40 21.03 18.33
CA CYS A 24 -1.11 21.74 18.26
C CYS A 24 -1.20 23.06 17.49
N LEU A 25 -2.01 23.10 16.44
CA LEU A 25 -2.06 24.21 15.48
C LEU A 25 -3.47 24.79 15.28
N GLY A 26 -4.52 24.07 15.69
CA GLY A 26 -5.91 24.43 15.42
C GLY A 26 -6.44 25.62 16.22
N SER A 27 -5.75 26.03 17.29
CA SER A 27 -6.13 27.20 18.10
C SER A 27 -5.62 28.53 17.54
N LYS A 28 -4.72 28.51 16.54
CA LYS A 28 -4.15 29.72 15.95
C LYS A 28 -4.93 30.15 14.70
N PRO A 29 -5.17 31.46 14.49
CA PRO A 29 -5.71 31.94 13.23
C PRO A 29 -4.72 31.65 12.10
N LEU A 30 -5.22 31.40 10.88
CA LEU A 30 -4.40 31.06 9.72
C LEU A 30 -3.29 32.10 9.46
N VAL A 31 -3.59 33.38 9.61
CA VAL A 31 -2.63 34.50 9.43
C VAL A 31 -1.53 34.51 10.51
N GLY A 32 -1.81 33.93 11.68
CA GLY A 32 -0.85 33.84 12.79
C GLY A 32 0.05 32.62 12.76
N LEU A 33 -0.12 31.73 11.78
CA LEU A 33 0.71 30.54 11.62
C LEU A 33 2.04 30.90 10.96
N ALA A 34 3.14 30.58 11.64
CA ALA A 34 4.49 30.82 11.14
C ALA A 34 5.23 29.50 10.94
N ARG A 35 6.30 29.53 10.12
CA ARG A 35 7.15 28.36 9.86
C ARG A 35 7.58 27.61 11.12
N ARG A 36 7.98 28.34 12.17
CA ARG A 36 8.39 27.81 13.48
C ARG A 36 7.33 26.91 14.14
N ASP A 37 6.05 27.18 13.91
CA ASP A 37 4.95 26.43 14.50
C ASP A 37 4.89 25.01 13.93
N PHE A 38 5.12 24.90 12.62
CA PHE A 38 5.16 23.63 11.91
C PHE A 38 6.47 22.87 12.15
N GLU A 39 7.60 23.57 12.30
CA GLU A 39 8.86 22.95 12.71
C GLU A 39 8.75 22.37 14.12
N LYS A 40 8.14 23.12 15.05
CA LYS A 40 7.83 22.62 16.40
C LYS A 40 6.87 21.44 16.34
N PHE A 41 5.78 21.55 15.58
CA PHE A 41 4.83 20.46 15.40
C PHE A 41 5.51 19.18 14.89
N ALA A 42 6.32 19.28 13.83
CA ALA A 42 7.04 18.15 13.26
C ALA A 42 8.02 17.51 14.27
N LYS A 43 8.74 18.33 15.05
CA LYS A 43 9.62 17.86 16.12
C LYS A 43 8.84 17.18 17.25
N ASP A 44 7.73 17.77 17.68
CA ASP A 44 6.89 17.24 18.76
C ASP A 44 6.31 15.86 18.40
N ILE A 45 5.76 15.70 17.19
CA ILE A 45 5.20 14.40 16.77
C ILE A 45 6.27 13.34 16.49
N HIS A 46 7.50 13.77 16.17
CA HIS A 46 8.65 12.89 16.05
C HIS A 46 9.19 12.45 17.42
N GLY A 47 9.22 13.35 18.42
CA GLY A 47 9.86 13.15 19.72
C GLY A 47 8.97 12.67 20.87
N ARG A 48 7.64 12.58 20.71
CA ARG A 48 6.72 12.15 21.78
C ARG A 48 6.64 10.62 21.90
N GLY A 49 6.97 10.06 23.07
CA GLY A 49 6.82 8.63 23.38
C GLY A 49 7.67 7.75 22.47
N ALA A 50 7.08 6.72 21.83
CA ALA A 50 7.76 5.96 20.78
C ALA A 50 8.03 6.78 19.50
N GLY A 51 7.44 7.98 19.36
CA GLY A 51 7.63 8.89 18.24
C GLY A 51 7.06 8.35 16.92
N LEU A 52 6.67 9.25 16.01
CA LEU A 52 6.42 8.84 14.63
C LEU A 52 7.75 8.74 13.87
N ALA A 53 7.85 7.73 13.00
CA ALA A 53 8.96 7.63 12.07
C ALA A 53 9.07 8.90 11.20
N ALA A 54 10.30 9.30 10.87
CA ALA A 54 10.55 10.52 10.10
C ALA A 54 9.83 10.50 8.73
N SER A 55 9.68 9.34 8.10
CA SER A 55 8.89 9.16 6.87
C SER A 55 7.42 9.52 7.09
N THR A 56 6.80 8.98 8.15
CA THR A 56 5.42 9.27 8.51
C THR A 56 5.19 10.75 8.84
N VAL A 57 6.14 11.37 9.55
CA VAL A 57 6.10 12.81 9.83
C VAL A 57 6.17 13.62 8.53
N ASN A 58 7.10 13.28 7.64
CA ASN A 58 7.26 13.96 6.35
C ASN A 58 6.02 13.80 5.46
N ASP A 59 5.40 12.62 5.38
CA ASP A 59 4.16 12.40 4.63
C ASP A 59 3.01 13.24 5.18
N ARG A 60 2.92 13.36 6.51
CA ARG A 60 1.95 14.25 7.17
C ARG A 60 2.22 15.71 6.85
N MET A 61 3.48 16.15 6.85
CA MET A 61 3.83 17.54 6.50
C MET A 61 3.54 17.87 5.03
N VAL A 62 3.62 16.90 4.11
CA VAL A 62 3.17 17.09 2.72
C VAL A 62 1.67 17.40 2.67
N MET A 63 0.86 16.71 3.47
CA MET A 63 -0.59 17.01 3.57
C MET A 63 -0.85 18.39 4.19
N VAL A 64 -0.12 18.77 5.25
CA VAL A 64 -0.23 20.12 5.85
C VAL A 64 0.10 21.20 4.82
N ALA A 65 1.20 21.03 4.10
CA ALA A 65 1.61 21.98 3.08
C ALA A 65 0.54 22.11 1.98
N ALA A 66 0.00 20.99 1.50
CA ALA A 66 -1.08 21.01 0.50
C ALA A 66 -2.35 21.71 1.00
N LEU A 67 -2.73 21.52 2.28
CA LEU A 67 -3.86 22.23 2.88
C LEU A 67 -3.64 23.75 2.91
N LEU A 68 -2.43 24.20 3.27
CA LEU A 68 -2.09 25.63 3.29
C LEU A 68 -1.92 26.22 1.89
N GLU A 69 -1.53 25.42 0.88
CA GLU A 69 -1.57 25.91 -0.50
C GLU A 69 -2.98 26.28 -0.92
N ALA A 70 -3.99 25.50 -0.54
CA ALA A 70 -5.38 25.87 -0.82
C ALA A 70 -5.74 27.23 -0.19
N ALA A 71 -5.26 27.50 1.03
CA ALA A 71 -5.44 28.79 1.68
C ALA A 71 -4.68 29.96 0.98
N VAL A 72 -3.52 29.70 0.39
CA VAL A 72 -2.79 30.68 -0.44
C VAL A 72 -3.55 30.96 -1.74
N VAL A 73 -4.02 29.92 -2.44
CA VAL A 73 -4.82 30.05 -3.67
C VAL A 73 -6.08 30.87 -3.42
N ASP A 74 -6.74 30.64 -2.28
CA ASP A 74 -7.92 31.40 -1.84
C ASP A 74 -7.58 32.77 -1.23
N LYS A 75 -6.30 33.18 -1.27
CA LYS A 75 -5.78 34.47 -0.75
C LYS A 75 -6.11 34.72 0.73
N ARG A 76 -6.26 33.66 1.52
CA ARG A 76 -6.46 33.74 2.99
C ARG A 76 -5.15 34.05 3.71
N ILE A 77 -4.03 33.63 3.13
CA ILE A 77 -2.66 33.92 3.58
C ILE A 77 -1.81 34.23 2.34
N ALA A 78 -0.71 34.98 2.52
CA ALA A 78 0.14 35.41 1.41
C ALA A 78 1.08 34.30 0.93
N ASP A 79 1.61 33.50 1.85
CA ASP A 79 2.57 32.44 1.59
C ASP A 79 2.28 31.19 2.45
N ASN A 80 2.87 30.06 2.06
CA ASN A 80 2.71 28.79 2.76
C ASN A 80 3.84 28.57 3.79
N PRO A 81 3.59 28.79 5.09
CA PRO A 81 4.62 28.62 6.13
C PRO A 81 5.06 27.17 6.35
N ALA A 82 4.27 26.17 5.91
CA ALA A 82 4.62 24.76 6.04
C ALA A 82 5.43 24.22 4.84
N ARG A 83 5.65 25.03 3.81
CA ARG A 83 6.34 24.62 2.59
C ARG A 83 7.74 24.06 2.93
N SER A 84 8.03 22.88 2.39
CA SER A 84 9.33 22.20 2.50
C SER A 84 9.80 21.90 3.93
N ILE A 85 8.92 21.91 4.93
CA ILE A 85 9.27 21.45 6.27
C ILE A 85 9.41 19.93 6.25
N ARG A 86 10.58 19.46 6.69
CA ARG A 86 10.91 18.03 6.76
C ARG A 86 11.72 17.76 8.02
N ILE A 87 11.52 16.59 8.58
CA ILE A 87 12.44 16.00 9.55
C ILE A 87 13.47 15.20 8.75
N SER A 88 14.75 15.42 9.04
CA SER A 88 15.84 14.61 8.50
C SER A 88 15.51 13.15 8.73
N ARG A 89 15.39 12.39 7.65
CA ARG A 89 15.34 10.94 7.77
C ARG A 89 16.70 10.54 8.32
N ARG A 90 16.74 9.59 9.27
CA ARG A 90 17.95 8.75 9.36
C ARG A 90 18.15 8.18 7.96
N ASP A 91 19.42 8.02 7.53
CA ASP A 91 19.72 7.42 6.24
C ASP A 91 18.81 6.22 6.03
N ALA A 92 18.24 6.11 4.82
CA ALA A 92 17.40 4.96 4.51
C ALA A 92 18.21 3.74 4.95
N LEU A 93 17.70 2.98 5.91
CA LEU A 93 18.33 1.72 6.29
C LEU A 93 18.43 0.96 4.97
N SER A 94 19.65 0.87 4.44
CA SER A 94 19.93 -0.03 3.34
C SER A 94 19.43 -1.38 3.80
N VAL A 95 18.74 -2.09 2.92
CA VAL A 95 18.41 -3.48 3.23
C VAL A 95 19.72 -4.13 3.59
N ASP A 96 19.79 -4.66 4.81
CA ASP A 96 20.95 -5.42 5.24
C ASP A 96 21.00 -6.65 4.34
N GLU A 97 22.09 -6.79 3.58
CA GLU A 97 22.24 -7.92 2.65
C GLU A 97 22.22 -9.25 3.41
N ASP A 98 22.66 -9.25 4.68
CA ASP A 98 22.62 -10.41 5.56
C ASP A 98 21.20 -10.74 6.07
N GLU A 99 20.25 -9.80 6.00
CA GLU A 99 18.84 -10.04 6.31
C GLU A 99 18.04 -10.60 5.11
N ILE A 100 18.63 -10.66 3.92
CA ILE A 100 17.97 -11.21 2.73
C ILE A 100 17.97 -12.74 2.82
N PRO A 101 16.80 -13.40 2.80
CA PRO A 101 16.74 -14.85 2.92
C PRO A 101 17.51 -15.55 1.81
N THR A 102 18.35 -16.52 2.20
CA THR A 102 19.00 -17.45 1.29
C THR A 102 17.96 -18.33 0.56
N PRO A 103 18.30 -18.94 -0.59
CA PRO A 103 17.38 -19.87 -1.25
C PRO A 103 16.89 -21.01 -0.35
N ALA A 104 17.74 -21.53 0.53
CA ALA A 104 17.37 -22.58 1.48
C ALA A 104 16.35 -22.07 2.51
N GLU A 105 16.49 -20.84 3.00
CA GLU A 105 15.52 -20.22 3.91
C GLU A 105 14.20 -19.90 3.21
N VAL A 106 14.23 -19.49 1.94
CA VAL A 106 13.03 -19.34 1.11
C VAL A 106 12.28 -20.67 1.03
N ASP A 107 12.98 -21.78 0.78
CA ASP A 107 12.39 -23.12 0.75
C ASP A 107 11.83 -23.54 2.13
N LEU A 108 12.53 -23.21 3.22
CA LEU A 108 12.04 -23.46 4.58
C LEU A 108 10.75 -22.68 4.86
N ILE A 109 10.68 -21.39 4.49
CA ILE A 109 9.47 -20.58 4.62
C ILE A 109 8.34 -21.19 3.79
N ALA A 110 8.61 -21.52 2.53
CA ALA A 110 7.64 -22.14 1.63
C ALA A 110 7.17 -23.53 2.10
N GLY A 111 7.99 -24.25 2.86
CA GLY A 111 7.68 -25.55 3.47
C GLY A 111 6.80 -25.45 4.72
N HIS A 112 6.94 -24.38 5.51
CA HIS A 112 6.24 -24.21 6.79
C HIS A 112 5.03 -23.28 6.74
N ILE A 113 4.94 -22.41 5.72
CA ILE A 113 3.76 -21.56 5.53
C ILE A 113 2.53 -22.41 5.18
N ALA A 114 1.33 -21.90 5.51
CA ALA A 114 0.10 -22.60 5.17
C ALA A 114 0.06 -22.95 3.67
N PRO A 115 -0.31 -24.18 3.29
CA PRO A 115 -0.04 -24.69 1.94
C PRO A 115 -0.69 -23.90 0.78
N GLN A 116 -1.69 -23.07 1.05
CA GLN A 116 -2.30 -22.14 0.09
C GLN A 116 -1.42 -20.92 -0.23
N TYR A 117 -0.47 -20.56 0.65
CA TYR A 117 0.44 -19.43 0.47
C TYR A 117 1.81 -19.85 -0.05
N ARG A 118 2.11 -21.16 -0.13
CA ARG A 118 3.42 -21.65 -0.60
C ARG A 118 3.91 -20.98 -1.88
N LEU A 119 3.06 -20.89 -2.92
CA LEU A 119 3.45 -20.27 -4.20
C LEU A 119 3.77 -18.77 -4.04
N THR A 120 3.12 -18.06 -3.10
CA THR A 120 3.35 -16.62 -2.95
C THR A 120 4.76 -16.33 -2.44
N VAL A 121 5.37 -17.25 -1.68
CA VAL A 121 6.78 -17.13 -1.25
C VAL A 121 7.70 -17.13 -2.47
N TYR A 122 7.54 -18.11 -3.36
CA TYR A 122 8.33 -18.21 -4.59
C TYR A 122 8.07 -17.05 -5.57
N LEU A 123 6.82 -16.61 -5.73
CA LEU A 123 6.53 -15.44 -6.57
C LEU A 123 7.22 -14.17 -6.04
N GLN A 124 7.27 -14.00 -4.71
CA GLN A 124 7.96 -12.85 -4.11
C GLN A 124 9.48 -12.94 -4.30
N SER A 125 10.09 -14.08 -3.93
CA SER A 125 11.56 -14.25 -4.00
C SER A 125 12.09 -14.33 -5.43
N GLY A 126 11.40 -15.03 -6.33
CA GLY A 126 11.87 -15.29 -7.69
C GLY A 126 11.42 -14.26 -8.74
N THR A 127 10.40 -13.45 -8.46
CA THR A 127 9.88 -12.46 -9.44
C THR A 127 9.73 -11.04 -8.89
N GLY A 128 10.12 -10.81 -7.63
CA GLY A 128 10.04 -9.50 -6.98
C GLY A 128 8.60 -8.95 -6.92
N GLN A 129 7.61 -9.84 -6.84
CA GLN A 129 6.23 -9.42 -6.62
C GLN A 129 6.08 -8.90 -5.20
N ARG A 130 5.28 -7.85 -5.01
CA ARG A 130 4.87 -7.44 -3.66
C ARG A 130 3.94 -8.50 -3.06
N PRO A 131 3.81 -8.61 -1.73
CA PRO A 131 2.88 -9.54 -1.11
C PRO A 131 1.45 -9.44 -1.67
N SER A 132 0.96 -8.20 -1.88
CA SER A 132 -0.37 -7.95 -2.44
C SER A 132 -0.51 -8.41 -3.90
N GLU A 133 0.56 -8.37 -4.69
CA GLU A 133 0.61 -8.83 -6.08
C GLU A 133 0.62 -10.36 -6.13
N ALA A 134 1.48 -10.99 -5.32
CA ALA A 134 1.58 -12.45 -5.24
C ALA A 134 0.28 -13.10 -4.73
N LEU A 135 -0.41 -12.48 -3.77
CA LEU A 135 -1.73 -12.93 -3.30
C LEU A 135 -2.84 -12.78 -4.34
N ALA A 136 -2.68 -11.88 -5.31
CA ALA A 136 -3.61 -11.68 -6.41
C ALA A 136 -3.31 -12.57 -7.63
N PHE A 137 -2.35 -13.49 -7.52
CA PHE A 137 -2.03 -14.42 -8.59
C PHE A 137 -3.24 -15.28 -8.99
N SER A 138 -3.47 -15.37 -10.29
CA SER A 138 -4.50 -16.18 -10.92
C SER A 138 -3.87 -17.00 -12.05
N ALA A 139 -4.53 -18.09 -12.47
CA ALA A 139 -4.10 -18.85 -13.64
C ALA A 139 -4.01 -17.97 -14.90
N GLU A 140 -4.80 -16.89 -15.00
CA GLU A 140 -4.70 -15.94 -16.11
C GLU A 140 -3.35 -15.22 -16.20
N CYS A 141 -2.56 -15.21 -15.12
CA CYS A 141 -1.24 -14.61 -15.04
C CYS A 141 -0.14 -15.50 -15.62
N ARG A 142 -0.36 -16.82 -15.68
CA ARG A 142 0.62 -17.80 -16.17
C ARG A 142 0.80 -17.65 -17.68
N ARG A 143 2.05 -17.44 -18.12
CA ARG A 143 2.46 -17.46 -19.53
C ARG A 143 3.72 -18.32 -19.67
N PRO A 144 4.00 -18.86 -20.87
CA PRO A 144 5.26 -19.57 -21.10
C PRO A 144 6.45 -18.61 -20.92
N GLY A 145 7.37 -18.93 -20.02
CA GLY A 145 8.61 -18.16 -19.78
C GLY A 145 8.45 -16.86 -18.99
N PHE A 146 7.22 -16.43 -18.66
CA PHE A 146 6.99 -15.25 -17.83
C PHE A 146 5.68 -15.34 -17.02
N VAL A 147 5.59 -14.51 -15.97
CA VAL A 147 4.35 -14.28 -15.23
C VAL A 147 3.87 -12.86 -15.47
N ARG A 148 2.59 -12.72 -15.80
CA ARG A 148 1.93 -11.42 -15.96
C ARG A 148 1.37 -10.93 -14.63
N VAL A 149 1.93 -9.85 -14.12
CA VAL A 149 1.45 -9.17 -12.91
C VAL A 149 0.52 -8.03 -13.32
N ARG A 150 -0.75 -8.11 -12.92
CA ARG A 150 -1.82 -7.17 -13.31
C ARG A 150 -2.59 -6.63 -12.11
N TRP A 151 -2.84 -7.50 -11.13
CA TRP A 151 -3.67 -7.21 -9.98
C TRP A 151 -2.84 -7.20 -8.70
N GLN A 152 -3.34 -6.50 -7.71
CA GLN A 152 -2.91 -6.66 -6.33
C GLN A 152 -4.13 -6.67 -5.41
N VAL A 153 -4.03 -7.39 -4.29
CA VAL A 153 -5.02 -7.36 -3.23
C VAL A 153 -5.09 -5.93 -2.69
N SER A 154 -6.29 -5.37 -2.70
CA SER A 154 -6.56 -4.09 -2.07
C SER A 154 -6.31 -4.23 -0.59
N ALA A 155 -5.67 -3.24 0.02
CA ALA A 155 -5.53 -3.25 1.47
C ALA A 155 -6.91 -3.36 2.16
N LYS A 156 -8.02 -2.96 1.49
CA LYS A 156 -9.41 -2.96 2.03
C LYS A 156 -10.07 -4.34 1.97
N ALA A 157 -9.43 -5.33 1.34
CA ALA A 157 -10.01 -6.64 1.10
C ALA A 157 -10.43 -7.39 2.37
N HIS A 158 -9.88 -7.04 3.55
CA HIS A 158 -10.30 -7.63 4.82
C HIS A 158 -11.68 -7.17 5.31
N ARG A 159 -12.24 -6.09 4.73
CA ARG A 159 -13.55 -5.58 5.14
C ARG A 159 -14.66 -6.40 4.49
N ALA A 160 -15.68 -6.76 5.28
CA ALA A 160 -16.81 -7.58 4.80
C ALA A 160 -17.60 -6.91 3.66
N ASP A 161 -17.64 -5.57 3.62
CA ASP A 161 -18.31 -4.78 2.59
C ASP A 161 -17.38 -4.40 1.41
N CYS A 162 -16.18 -4.98 1.33
CA CYS A 162 -15.20 -4.60 0.32
C CYS A 162 -15.64 -5.01 -1.08
N ARG A 163 -16.06 -4.02 -1.88
CA ARG A 163 -16.35 -4.21 -3.31
C ARG A 163 -15.10 -4.20 -4.19
N THR A 164 -13.94 -3.82 -3.67
CA THR A 164 -12.69 -3.62 -4.42
C THR A 164 -11.59 -4.53 -3.89
N ALA A 165 -11.87 -5.84 -3.81
CA ALA A 165 -10.92 -6.82 -3.27
C ALA A 165 -9.59 -6.84 -4.04
N PHE A 166 -9.63 -6.57 -5.34
CA PHE A 166 -8.46 -6.35 -6.19
C PHE A 166 -8.46 -4.95 -6.79
N VAL A 167 -7.26 -4.42 -7.00
CA VAL A 167 -7.02 -3.13 -7.64
C VAL A 167 -5.85 -3.25 -8.63
N PRO A 168 -5.73 -2.34 -9.62
CA PRO A 168 -4.55 -2.25 -10.47
C PRO A 168 -3.25 -2.08 -9.66
N LEU A 169 -2.11 -2.36 -10.28
CA LEU A 169 -0.81 -2.18 -9.64
C LEU A 169 -0.56 -0.73 -9.23
N LYS A 170 0.30 -0.54 -8.22
CA LYS A 170 0.68 0.81 -7.80
C LYS A 170 1.29 1.55 -8.98
N ASN A 171 0.79 2.75 -9.26
CA ASN A 171 1.19 3.59 -10.40
C ASN A 171 0.87 2.99 -11.79
N ARG A 172 -0.10 2.09 -11.89
CA ARG A 172 -0.60 1.55 -13.17
C ARG A 172 -2.10 1.78 -13.31
N LEU A 173 -2.54 2.01 -14.54
CA LEU A 173 -3.95 2.08 -14.87
C LEU A 173 -4.58 0.68 -14.94
N GLU A 174 -5.90 0.60 -14.85
CA GLU A 174 -6.59 -0.66 -15.06
C GLU A 174 -6.39 -1.14 -16.50
N GLY A 175 -5.98 -2.40 -16.67
CA GLY A 175 -5.63 -2.98 -17.95
C GLY A 175 -4.12 -3.00 -18.22
N GLU A 176 -3.34 -2.16 -17.55
CA GLU A 176 -1.89 -2.22 -17.60
C GLU A 176 -1.35 -3.40 -16.78
N TYR A 177 -0.18 -3.89 -17.18
CA TYR A 177 0.48 -5.04 -16.55
C TYR A 177 2.00 -4.92 -16.69
N ARG A 178 2.73 -5.75 -15.95
CA ARG A 178 4.14 -6.03 -16.20
C ARG A 178 4.33 -7.53 -16.38
N ASP A 179 5.14 -7.91 -17.35
CA ASP A 179 5.55 -9.30 -17.54
C ASP A 179 6.94 -9.47 -16.89
N VAL A 180 7.09 -10.52 -16.09
CA VAL A 180 8.34 -10.83 -15.38
C VAL A 180 8.83 -12.20 -15.84
N PRO A 181 10.05 -12.33 -16.38
CA PRO A 181 10.62 -13.63 -16.73
C PRO A 181 10.61 -14.59 -15.54
N VAL A 182 10.36 -15.87 -15.80
CA VAL A 182 10.40 -16.91 -14.76
C VAL A 182 11.37 -18.02 -15.15
N ALA A 183 12.08 -18.55 -14.16
CA ALA A 183 12.95 -19.70 -14.33
C ALA A 183 12.14 -21.02 -14.43
N PRO A 184 12.69 -22.10 -15.03
CA PRO A 184 11.98 -23.37 -15.18
C PRO A 184 11.47 -24.00 -13.86
N PHE A 185 12.16 -23.82 -12.74
CA PHE A 185 11.66 -24.34 -11.46
C PHE A 185 10.42 -23.59 -10.97
N MET A 186 10.32 -22.29 -11.26
CA MET A 186 9.15 -21.47 -10.92
C MET A 186 7.94 -21.90 -11.72
N GLU A 187 8.14 -22.25 -12.98
CA GLU A 187 7.12 -22.85 -13.83
C GLU A 187 6.52 -24.11 -13.19
N GLN A 188 7.39 -25.01 -12.72
CA GLN A 188 6.97 -26.23 -12.02
C GLN A 188 6.23 -25.94 -10.71
N GLU A 189 6.69 -24.97 -9.92
CA GLU A 189 5.99 -24.56 -8.69
C GLU A 189 4.60 -23.95 -8.99
N ILE A 190 4.48 -23.14 -10.05
CA ILE A 190 3.19 -22.63 -10.50
C ILE A 190 2.28 -23.78 -10.90
N ASP A 191 2.75 -24.72 -11.74
CA ASP A 191 1.93 -25.82 -12.25
C ASP A 191 1.52 -26.79 -11.11
N SER A 192 2.43 -27.06 -10.17
CA SER A 192 2.18 -27.81 -8.93
C SER A 192 1.12 -27.13 -8.06
N HIS A 193 1.16 -25.81 -7.92
CA HIS A 193 0.16 -25.07 -7.15
C HIS A 193 -1.21 -25.06 -7.86
N LEU A 194 -1.23 -24.81 -9.17
CA LEU A 194 -2.46 -24.76 -9.97
C LEU A 194 -3.18 -26.12 -9.99
N SER A 195 -2.44 -27.22 -10.03
CA SER A 195 -3.01 -28.58 -10.00
C SER A 195 -3.56 -28.98 -8.61
N LYS A 196 -2.89 -28.56 -7.53
CA LYS A 196 -3.28 -28.94 -6.14
C LYS A 196 -4.37 -28.05 -5.55
N ARG A 197 -4.58 -26.83 -6.08
CA ARG A 197 -5.47 -25.83 -5.48
C ARG A 197 -6.66 -25.51 -6.38
N ARG A 198 -7.85 -25.71 -5.82
CA ARG A 198 -9.10 -25.25 -6.43
C ARG A 198 -9.13 -23.73 -6.50
N PRO A 199 -9.56 -23.15 -7.64
CA PRO A 199 -9.77 -21.71 -7.74
C PRO A 199 -10.89 -21.26 -6.80
N VAL A 200 -10.70 -20.10 -6.18
CA VAL A 200 -11.71 -19.36 -5.43
C VAL A 200 -12.09 -18.14 -6.26
N PRO A 201 -13.32 -18.09 -6.78
CA PRO A 201 -13.78 -16.95 -7.56
C PRO A 201 -14.05 -15.77 -6.62
N VAL A 202 -13.47 -14.62 -6.94
CA VAL A 202 -13.69 -13.38 -6.21
C VAL A 202 -14.23 -12.36 -7.19
N VAL A 203 -15.40 -11.82 -6.87
CA VAL A 203 -16.07 -10.78 -7.66
C VAL A 203 -15.75 -9.41 -7.05
N PHE A 204 -15.35 -8.46 -7.88
CA PHE A 204 -14.95 -7.12 -7.45
C PHE A 204 -15.30 -6.08 -8.51
N ALA A 205 -15.47 -4.84 -8.08
CA ALA A 205 -15.71 -3.69 -8.94
C ALA A 205 -14.38 -3.14 -9.48
N GLY A 206 -14.28 -3.01 -10.80
CA GLY A 206 -13.23 -2.25 -11.47
C GLY A 206 -13.43 -0.74 -11.34
N ARG A 207 -12.51 0.05 -11.90
CA ARG A 207 -12.47 1.52 -11.84
C ARG A 207 -13.70 2.19 -12.45
N GLU A 208 -14.36 1.55 -13.40
CA GLU A 208 -15.60 2.03 -14.04
C GLU A 208 -16.89 1.43 -13.44
N GLY A 209 -16.80 0.79 -12.26
CA GLY A 209 -17.94 0.09 -11.66
C GLY A 209 -18.33 -1.21 -12.37
N LYS A 210 -17.63 -1.60 -13.43
CA LYS A 210 -17.79 -2.90 -14.10
C LYS A 210 -17.36 -4.01 -13.15
N TRP A 211 -18.25 -4.99 -12.97
CA TRP A 211 -17.95 -6.17 -12.19
C TRP A 211 -16.98 -7.08 -12.93
N ARG A 212 -15.94 -7.53 -12.22
CA ARG A 212 -14.96 -8.49 -12.69
C ARG A 212 -14.93 -9.69 -11.76
N ARG A 213 -14.45 -10.81 -12.29
CA ARG A 213 -14.20 -12.04 -11.55
C ARG A 213 -12.74 -12.43 -11.75
N LEU A 214 -12.05 -12.70 -10.65
CA LEU A 214 -10.69 -13.25 -10.66
C LEU A 214 -10.69 -14.57 -9.89
N GLU A 215 -10.02 -15.58 -10.44
CA GLU A 215 -9.91 -16.90 -9.83
C GLU A 215 -8.55 -17.06 -9.15
N VAL A 216 -8.53 -16.75 -7.85
CA VAL A 216 -7.32 -16.84 -7.03
C VAL A 216 -7.25 -18.18 -6.30
N ARG A 217 -6.04 -18.61 -5.94
CA ARG A 217 -5.82 -19.89 -5.22
C ARG A 217 -5.13 -19.72 -3.87
N ALA A 218 -4.71 -18.50 -3.54
CA ALA A 218 -4.11 -18.12 -2.26
C ALA A 218 -5.15 -17.60 -1.24
N ALA A 219 -6.44 -17.83 -1.45
CA ALA A 219 -7.48 -17.40 -0.50
C ALA A 219 -7.64 -18.42 0.65
N PRO A 220 -7.89 -17.96 1.90
CA PRO A 220 -8.31 -18.84 2.98
C PRO A 220 -9.59 -19.57 2.57
N ARG A 221 -9.69 -20.85 2.92
CA ARG A 221 -10.95 -21.59 2.84
C ARG A 221 -11.68 -21.35 4.15
N TRP A 222 -12.88 -20.78 4.07
CA TRP A 222 -13.81 -20.64 5.18
C TRP A 222 -14.71 -21.87 5.25
#